data_AF-A0A957MEN0-F1
#
_entry.id   AF-A0A957MEN0-F1
#
_cell.length_a   1.000
_cell.length_b   1.000
_cell.length_c   1.000
_cell.angle_alpha   90.00
_cell.angle_beta   90.00
_cell.angle_gamma   90.00
#
_symmetry.space_group_name_H-M   'P 1'
#
loop_
_entity.id
_entity.type
_entity.pdbx_description
1 polymer ?
#
loop_
_entity_poly.entity_id
_entity_poly.type
_entity_poly.pdbx_seq_one_letter_code
_entity_poly.pdbx_strand_id
1 'polypeptide(L)' 'MNANSVLTQKPTANAEAGDYFRQFAVIVVTLATIAINGLATGLPLNGQSTGEISDRFPSLFTPAGYVFSIWGVIYLGLLA' A
#
# COMPACT_ATOMS: atom_id res chain seq x y z
N MET A 1 20.57 6.64 41.69
CA MET A 1 20.36 7.00 40.27
C MET A 1 20.50 8.52 40.16
N ASN A 2 21.38 9.02 39.29
CA ASN A 2 21.70 10.45 39.18
C ASN A 2 20.88 11.09 38.03
N ALA A 3 20.17 12.18 38.30
CA ALA A 3 19.34 12.92 37.34
C ALA A 3 20.10 13.40 36.08
N ASN A 4 21.43 13.47 36.11
CA ASN A 4 22.26 13.98 35.02
C ASN A 4 22.42 12.99 33.85
N SER A 5 22.16 11.70 34.06
CA SER A 5 22.27 10.69 32.98
C SER A 5 21.08 10.72 32.01
N VAL A 6 19.96 11.32 32.41
CA VAL A 6 18.74 11.42 31.57
C VAL A 6 18.80 12.63 30.64
N LEU A 7 19.54 13.69 31.02
CA LEU A 7 19.60 14.96 30.29
C LEU A 7 20.74 15.04 29.25
N THR A 8 21.56 14.00 29.13
CA THR A 8 22.73 13.96 28.23
C THR A 8 22.59 13.00 27.06
N GLN A 9 21.46 12.28 26.94
CA GLN A 9 21.19 11.47 25.77
C GLN A 9 20.72 12.37 24.61
N LYS A 10 21.70 12.85 23.81
CA LYS A 10 21.43 13.45 22.50
C LYS A 10 20.58 12.45 21.71
N PRO A 11 19.43 12.83 21.13
CA PRO A 11 18.68 11.94 20.26
C PRO A 11 19.57 11.51 19.10
N THR A 12 20.07 10.28 19.13
CA THR A 12 20.84 9.72 18.02
C THR A 12 19.85 9.23 16.99
N ALA A 13 19.36 10.15 16.16
CA ALA A 13 18.68 9.82 14.91
C ALA A 13 19.73 9.31 13.90
N ASN A 14 20.41 8.22 14.23
CA ASN A 14 21.22 7.47 13.28
C ASN A 14 20.30 6.35 12.79
N ALA A 15 19.67 6.54 11.64
CA ALA A 15 18.93 5.45 11.02
C ALA A 15 19.91 4.28 10.80
N GLU A 16 19.58 3.13 11.36
CA GLU A 16 20.38 1.93 11.18
C GLU A 16 20.27 1.50 9.70
N ALA A 17 21.28 0.80 9.16
CA ALA A 17 21.23 0.33 7.76
C ALA A 17 19.95 -0.47 7.45
N GLY A 18 19.40 -1.16 8.46
CA GLY A 18 18.12 -1.87 8.36
C GLY A 18 16.89 -0.97 8.19
N ASP A 19 16.94 0.28 8.63
CA ASP A 19 15.82 1.23 8.51
C ASP A 19 15.71 1.77 7.09
N TYR A 20 16.84 2.07 6.45
CA TYR A 20 16.88 2.45 5.03
C TYR A 20 16.40 1.30 4.13
N PHE A 21 16.82 0.08 4.43
CA PHE A 21 16.35 -1.10 3.70
C PHE A 21 14.84 -1.28 3.83
N ARG A 22 14.30 -1.15 5.05
CA ARG A 22 12.84 -1.23 5.30
C ARG A 22 12.08 -0.14 4.54
N GLN A 23 12.54 1.11 4.60
CA GLN A 23 11.90 2.22 3.88
C GLN A 23 11.90 1.97 2.37
N PHE A 24 13.04 1.57 1.81
CA PHE A 24 13.16 1.24 0.40
C PHE A 24 12.21 0.10 0.00
N ALA A 25 12.18 -0.98 0.77
CA ALA A 25 11.30 -2.11 0.51
C ALA A 25 9.82 -1.72 0.55
N VAL A 26 9.39 -0.90 1.52
CA VAL A 26 8.01 -0.40 1.61
C VAL A 26 7.64 0.39 0.37
N ILE A 27 8.48 1.32 -0.07
CA ILE A 27 8.22 2.14 -1.27
C ILE A 27 8.09 1.24 -2.50
N VAL A 28 9.04 0.32 -2.71
CA VAL A 28 9.02 -0.59 -3.86
C VAL A 28 7.77 -1.46 -3.86
N VAL A 29 7.42 -2.05 -2.72
CA VAL A 29 6.24 -2.91 -2.59
C VAL A 29 4.96 -2.12 -2.82
N THR A 30 4.83 -0.91 -2.25
CA THR A 30 3.65 -0.05 -2.47
C THR A 30 3.49 0.31 -3.95
N LEU A 31 4.57 0.72 -4.63
CA LEU A 31 4.53 1.02 -6.05
C LEU A 31 4.17 -0.21 -6.89
N ALA A 32 4.72 -1.38 -6.56
CA ALA A 32 4.38 -2.64 -7.21
C ALA A 32 2.90 -3.01 -7.01
N THR A 33 2.35 -2.82 -5.80
CA THR A 33 0.93 -3.04 -5.51
C THR A 33 0.04 -2.14 -6.37
N ILE A 34 0.35 -0.84 -6.44
CA ILE A 34 -0.40 0.12 -7.27
C ILE A 34 -0.35 -0.29 -8.74
N ALA A 35 0.84 -0.64 -9.24
CA ALA A 35 1.02 -1.05 -10.63
C ALA A 35 0.25 -2.32 -10.95
N ILE A 36 0.37 -3.38 -10.14
CA ILE A 36 -0.31 -4.66 -10.39
C ILE A 36 -1.83 -4.50 -10.30
N ASN A 37 -2.34 -3.75 -9.32
CA ASN A 37 -3.78 -3.52 -9.18
C ASN A 37 -4.35 -2.65 -10.30
N GLY A 38 -3.59 -1.61 -10.71
CA GLY A 38 -3.91 -0.79 -11.87
C GLY A 38 -3.93 -1.61 -13.16
N LEU A 39 -2.95 -2.51 -13.34
CA LEU A 39 -2.91 -3.45 -14.46
C LEU A 39 -4.10 -4.40 -14.41
N ALA A 40 -4.41 -5.05 -13.28
CA ALA A 40 -5.54 -5.98 -13.17
C ALA A 40 -6.93 -5.33 -13.47
N THR A 41 -7.03 -4.01 -13.39
CA THR A 41 -8.25 -3.26 -13.69
C THR A 41 -8.23 -2.63 -15.08
N GLY A 42 -7.10 -2.06 -15.52
CA GLY A 42 -6.97 -1.32 -16.78
C GLY A 42 -6.42 -2.14 -17.95
N LEU A 43 -5.65 -3.19 -17.68
CA LEU A 43 -5.21 -4.17 -18.67
C LEU A 43 -5.89 -5.49 -18.33
N PRO A 44 -6.94 -5.92 -19.05
CA PRO A 44 -7.70 -7.12 -18.71
C PRO A 44 -6.80 -8.36 -18.76
N LEU A 45 -6.19 -8.69 -17.62
CA LEU A 45 -5.31 -9.83 -17.46
C LEU A 45 -6.19 -11.06 -17.70
N ASN A 46 -5.87 -11.83 -18.74
CA ASN A 46 -6.72 -12.93 -19.23
C ASN A 46 -8.06 -12.49 -19.91
N GLY A 47 -8.08 -11.30 -20.52
CA GLY A 47 -9.21 -10.81 -21.33
C GLY A 47 -10.42 -10.34 -20.53
N GLN A 48 -10.30 -10.24 -19.20
CA GLN A 48 -11.32 -9.67 -18.32
C GLN A 48 -10.69 -8.78 -17.25
N SER A 49 -11.40 -7.72 -16.89
CA SER A 49 -11.09 -6.87 -15.74
C SER A 49 -11.63 -7.47 -14.44
N THR A 50 -11.10 -6.99 -13.32
CA THR A 50 -11.56 -7.38 -11.98
C THR A 50 -13.07 -7.12 -11.78
N GLY A 51 -13.58 -6.01 -12.32
CA GLY A 51 -15.01 -5.67 -12.25
C GLY A 51 -15.88 -6.65 -13.03
N GLU A 52 -15.49 -6.99 -14.26
CA GLU A 52 -16.22 -7.95 -15.10
C GLU A 52 -16.24 -9.36 -14.50
N ILE A 53 -15.16 -9.77 -13.82
CA ILE A 53 -15.15 -11.04 -13.09
C ILE A 53 -16.14 -10.99 -11.93
N SER A 54 -16.18 -9.89 -11.18
CA SER A 54 -17.12 -9.69 -10.07
C SER A 54 -18.58 -9.74 -10.56
N ASP A 55 -18.88 -9.06 -11.65
CA ASP A 55 -20.23 -8.96 -12.22
C ASP A 55 -20.79 -10.33 -12.70
N ARG A 56 -19.93 -11.33 -12.92
CA ARG A 56 -20.34 -12.71 -13.26
C ARG A 56 -20.85 -13.54 -12.09
N PHE A 57 -20.55 -13.14 -10.86
CA PHE A 57 -20.93 -13.89 -9.65
C PHE A 57 -21.81 -13.05 -8.73
N PRO A 58 -23.03 -12.64 -9.17
CA PRO A 58 -23.88 -11.75 -8.39
C PRO A 58 -24.33 -12.42 -7.09
N SER A 59 -24.16 -11.69 -5.98
CA SER A 59 -24.67 -12.06 -4.67
C SER A 59 -24.89 -10.80 -3.83
N LEU A 60 -25.56 -10.92 -2.68
CA LEU A 60 -25.77 -9.80 -1.75
C LEU A 60 -24.45 -9.20 -1.20
N PHE A 61 -23.33 -9.89 -1.40
CA PHE A 61 -22.02 -9.48 -0.90
C PHE A 61 -21.01 -9.23 -2.03
N THR A 62 -21.38 -9.50 -3.28
CA THR A 62 -20.49 -9.28 -4.41
C THR A 62 -20.49 -7.79 -4.76
N PRO A 63 -19.33 -7.12 -4.76
CA PRO A 63 -19.27 -5.71 -5.11
C PRO A 63 -19.53 -5.50 -6.60
N ALA A 64 -20.25 -4.43 -6.94
CA ALA A 64 -20.36 -3.97 -8.32
C ALA A 64 -18.99 -3.50 -8.85
N GLY A 65 -18.75 -3.61 -10.16
CA GLY A 65 -17.46 -3.28 -10.76
C GLY A 65 -16.87 -1.91 -10.39
N TYR A 66 -17.70 -0.88 -10.20
CA TYR A 66 -17.21 0.46 -9.81
C TYR A 66 -16.67 0.53 -8.37
N VAL A 67 -17.06 -0.40 -7.48
CA VAL A 67 -16.63 -0.40 -6.07
C VAL A 67 -15.12 -0.58 -5.97
N PHE A 68 -14.50 -1.27 -6.93
CA PHE A 68 -13.04 -1.42 -7.00
C PHE A 68 -12.30 -0.10 -7.23
N SER A 69 -12.98 0.99 -7.62
CA SER A 69 -12.35 2.32 -7.68
C SER A 69 -11.87 2.85 -6.31
N ILE A 70 -12.37 2.28 -5.20
CA ILE A 70 -11.93 2.64 -3.84
C ILE A 70 -10.42 2.49 -3.63
N TRP A 71 -9.78 1.56 -4.36
CA TRP A 71 -8.34 1.37 -4.31
C TRP A 71 -7.58 2.64 -4.65
N GLY A 72 -8.08 3.48 -5.58
CA GLY A 72 -7.46 4.77 -5.89
C GLY A 72 -7.39 5.71 -4.69
N VAL A 73 -8.47 5.80 -3.90
CA VAL A 73 -8.51 6.63 -2.69
C VAL A 73 -7.56 6.08 -1.62
N ILE A 74 -7.50 4.75 -1.46
CA ILE A 74 -6.58 4.09 -0.53
C ILE A 74 -5.13 4.39 -0.93
N TYR A 75 -4.79 4.28 -2.21
CA TYR A 75 -3.43 4.58 -2.68
C TYR A 75 -3.04 6.04 -2.49
N LEU A 76 -3.97 6.98 -2.72
CA LEU A 76 -3.73 8.39 -2.39
C LEU A 76 -3.47 8.58 -0.90
N GLY A 77 -4.23 7.91 -0.03
CA GLY A 77 -4.00 7.94 1.41
C GLY A 77 -2.68 7.29 1.86
N LEU A 78 -2.19 6.28 1.14
CA LEU A 78 -0.89 5.66 1.40
C LEU A 78 0.30 6.49 0.92
N LEU A 79 0.09 7.42 -0.01
CA LEU A 79 1.13 8.28 -0.58
C LEU A 79 1.19 9.68 0.05
N ALA A 80 0.21 10.04 0.89
CA ALA A 80 0.13 11.32 1.60
C ALA A 80 0.98 11.33 2.88
#